data_AF-A0A956TLW0-F1
#
_entry.id   AF-A0A956TLW0-F1
#
_cell.length_a   1.000
_cell.length_b   1.000
_cell.length_c   1.000
_cell.angle_alpha   90.00
_cell.angle_beta   90.00
_cell.angle_gamma   90.00
#
_symmetry.space_group_name_H-M   'P 1'
#
loop_
_entity.id
_entity.type
_entity.pdbx_description
1 polymer ?
#
loop_
_entity_poly.entity_id
_entity_poly.type
_entity_poly.pdbx_seq_one_letter_code
_entity_poly.pdbx_strand_id
1 'polypeptide(L)'
;MSDFQEKFHSMTDLFSGAAKSIMGAIDHFTFKMLVDGLKADDFEAVSGTIEQLEKEKRPLSIPPLYFVWQAHPNNLLRERAHKALAKIGNIKEIEKITAGKSTEDGVKALLEKYGHYRQ
;
A
#
# COMPACT_ATOMS: atom_id res chain seq x y z
N MET A 1 -8.06 19.72 4.41
CA MET A 1 -7.10 18.61 4.22
C MET A 1 -7.08 18.28 2.74
N SER A 2 -6.00 17.71 2.20
CA SER A 2 -6.01 17.29 0.79
C SER A 2 -6.82 16.00 0.63
N ASP A 3 -7.47 15.81 -0.52
CA ASP A 3 -8.20 14.56 -0.86
C ASP A 3 -7.35 13.30 -0.65
N PHE A 4 -6.03 13.44 -0.82
CA PHE A 4 -5.07 12.38 -0.53
C PHE A 4 -5.02 12.05 0.97
N GLN A 5 -4.91 13.05 1.84
CA GLN A 5 -4.87 12.85 3.30
C GLN A 5 -6.16 12.21 3.83
N GLU A 6 -7.32 12.55 3.27
CA GLU A 6 -8.60 11.94 3.66
C GLU A 6 -8.69 10.48 3.23
N LYS A 7 -8.38 10.18 1.96
CA LYS A 7 -8.29 8.79 1.45
C LYS A 7 -7.23 7.98 2.19
N PHE A 8 -6.15 8.65 2.59
CA PHE A 8 -5.08 8.06 3.37
C PHE A 8 -5.58 7.67 4.76
N HIS A 9 -6.34 8.55 5.43
CA HIS A 9 -6.90 8.27 6.76
C HIS A 9 -7.88 7.08 6.71
N SER A 10 -8.80 7.10 5.73
CA SER A 10 -9.73 5.99 5.44
C SER A 10 -8.97 4.68 5.19
N MET A 11 -7.90 4.73 4.40
CA MET A 11 -7.03 3.60 4.15
C MET A 11 -6.35 3.11 5.44
N THR A 12 -5.81 3.98 6.28
CA THR A 12 -5.23 3.56 7.57
C THR A 12 -6.23 2.93 8.52
N ASP A 13 -7.48 3.37 8.48
CA ASP A 13 -8.56 2.77 9.27
C ASP A 13 -8.92 1.39 8.72
N LEU A 14 -8.96 1.22 7.40
CA LEU A 14 -9.14 -0.09 6.75
C LEU A 14 -8.02 -1.05 7.15
N PHE A 15 -6.79 -0.59 7.12
CA PHE A 15 -5.67 -1.40 7.58
C PHE A 15 -5.70 -1.64 9.08
N SER A 16 -6.11 -0.69 9.92
CA SER A 16 -6.23 -0.84 11.38
C SER A 16 -7.39 -1.77 11.77
N GLY A 17 -8.45 -1.82 10.97
CA GLY A 17 -9.57 -2.75 11.10
C GLY A 17 -9.19 -4.16 10.65
N ALA A 18 -8.54 -4.28 9.49
CA ALA A 18 -8.00 -5.55 8.98
C ALA A 18 -6.86 -6.08 9.87
N ALA A 19 -6.12 -5.18 10.51
CA ALA A 19 -5.01 -5.45 11.41
C ALA A 19 -5.37 -6.30 12.63
N LYS A 20 -6.60 -6.25 13.18
CA LYS A 20 -6.93 -7.15 14.31
C LYS A 20 -6.86 -8.64 13.94
N SER A 21 -7.06 -8.98 12.66
CA SER A 21 -6.93 -10.36 12.13
C SER A 21 -5.62 -10.60 11.38
N ILE A 22 -4.95 -9.55 10.90
CA ILE A 22 -3.76 -9.62 10.05
C ILE A 22 -2.45 -9.31 10.83
N MET A 23 -2.48 -8.58 11.94
CA MET A 23 -1.29 -8.23 12.77
C MET A 23 -0.68 -9.38 13.56
N GLY A 24 -1.23 -10.59 13.50
CA GLY A 24 -0.46 -11.76 13.92
C GLY A 24 0.76 -12.02 13.03
N ALA A 25 0.72 -11.56 11.76
CA ALA A 25 1.74 -11.78 10.74
C ALA A 25 2.42 -10.48 10.25
N ILE A 26 1.74 -9.34 10.40
CA ILE A 26 2.31 -8.01 10.19
C ILE A 26 2.95 -7.54 11.49
N ASP A 27 4.24 -7.19 11.45
CA ASP A 27 4.79 -6.37 12.53
C ASP A 27 4.08 -5.00 12.47
N HIS A 28 3.22 -4.74 13.45
CA HIS A 28 2.45 -3.49 13.58
C HIS A 28 3.38 -2.28 13.38
N PHE A 29 4.65 -2.41 13.74
CA PHE A 29 5.69 -1.45 13.53
C PHE A 29 6.00 -1.19 12.05
N THR A 30 6.22 -2.21 11.22
CA THR A 30 6.47 -2.08 9.77
C THR A 30 5.28 -1.44 9.09
N PHE A 31 4.06 -1.85 9.44
CA PHE A 31 2.86 -1.28 8.85
C PHE A 31 2.62 0.18 9.26
N LYS A 32 2.88 0.52 10.53
CA LYS A 32 2.80 1.89 11.02
C LYS A 32 3.89 2.78 10.40
N MET A 33 5.13 2.33 10.33
CA MET A 33 6.22 3.04 9.64
C MET A 33 5.90 3.24 8.16
N LEU A 34 5.27 2.25 7.53
CA LEU A 34 4.81 2.36 6.15
C LEU A 34 3.77 3.45 5.97
N VAL A 35 2.78 3.43 6.84
CA VAL A 35 1.72 4.42 6.87
C VAL A 35 2.29 5.82 7.14
N ASP A 36 3.18 5.96 8.11
CA ASP A 36 3.75 7.24 8.50
C ASP A 36 4.74 7.77 7.44
N GLY A 37 5.49 6.88 6.78
CA GLY A 37 6.39 7.22 5.68
C GLY A 37 5.68 7.64 4.40
N LEU A 38 4.48 7.08 4.14
CA LEU A 38 3.65 7.45 2.99
C LEU A 38 2.73 8.67 3.25
N LYS A 39 2.63 9.13 4.51
CA LYS A 39 1.98 10.40 4.90
C LYS A 39 2.89 11.61 4.72
N ALA A 40 4.19 11.41 4.57
CA ALA A 40 5.14 12.50 4.51
C ALA A 40 4.91 13.33 3.23
N ASP A 41 4.84 14.66 3.38
CA ASP A 41 4.90 15.58 2.24
C ASP A 41 6.32 15.62 1.61
N ASP A 42 7.29 15.01 2.29
CA ASP A 42 8.67 14.89 1.82
C ASP A 42 8.80 13.73 0.81
N PHE A 43 9.14 14.12 -0.42
CA PHE A 43 9.40 13.19 -1.52
C PHE A 43 10.44 12.12 -1.16
N GLU A 44 11.52 12.48 -0.46
CA GLU A 44 12.60 11.54 -0.12
C GLU A 44 12.12 10.51 0.90
N ALA A 45 11.32 10.92 1.88
CA ALA A 45 10.75 10.02 2.88
C ALA A 45 9.80 8.98 2.24
N VAL A 46 8.90 9.43 1.36
CA VAL A 46 7.98 8.53 0.64
C VAL A 46 8.76 7.63 -0.32
N SER A 47 9.74 8.19 -1.04
CA SER A 47 10.59 7.45 -1.98
C SER A 47 11.40 6.35 -1.27
N GLY A 48 12.04 6.67 -0.14
CA GLY A 48 12.76 5.70 0.69
C GLY A 48 11.85 4.60 1.24
N THR A 49 10.62 4.95 1.60
CA THR A 49 9.60 3.97 2.03
C THR A 49 9.23 3.02 0.89
N ILE A 50 8.99 3.53 -0.32
CA ILE A 50 8.72 2.70 -1.51
C ILE A 50 9.91 1.76 -1.82
N GLU A 51 11.15 2.26 -1.72
CA GLU A 51 12.34 1.43 -1.92
C GLU A 51 12.45 0.32 -0.90
N GLN A 52 12.18 0.61 0.37
CA GLN A 52 12.24 -0.38 1.44
C GLN A 52 11.21 -1.50 1.18
N LEU A 53 9.99 -1.13 0.79
CA LEU A 53 8.95 -2.09 0.40
C LEU A 53 9.35 -2.98 -0.77
N GLU A 54 9.98 -2.37 -1.78
CA GLU A 54 10.51 -3.08 -2.94
C GLU A 54 11.58 -4.08 -2.55
N LYS A 55 12.49 -3.70 -1.64
CA LYS A 55 13.59 -4.55 -1.15
C LYS A 55 13.06 -5.72 -0.31
N GLU A 56 12.05 -5.48 0.52
CA GLU A 56 11.47 -6.51 1.39
C GLU A 56 10.75 -7.60 0.58
N LYS A 57 10.22 -7.27 -0.61
CA LYS A 57 9.52 -8.20 -1.52
C LYS A 57 8.41 -9.01 -0.86
N ARG A 58 7.82 -8.48 0.22
CA ARG A 58 6.71 -9.13 0.92
C ARG A 58 5.42 -8.89 0.14
N PRO A 59 4.55 -9.91 -0.04
CA PRO A 59 3.20 -9.71 -0.57
C PRO A 59 2.40 -8.62 0.16
N LEU A 60 2.65 -8.46 1.46
CA LEU A 60 2.09 -7.40 2.30
C LEU A 60 2.46 -5.97 1.88
N SER A 61 3.52 -5.81 1.08
CA SER A 61 3.90 -4.52 0.48
C SER A 61 2.98 -4.10 -0.66
N ILE A 62 2.21 -5.04 -1.24
CA ILE A 62 1.38 -4.78 -2.43
C ILE A 62 0.25 -3.78 -2.14
N PRO A 63 -0.58 -3.95 -1.08
CA PRO A 63 -1.65 -3.00 -0.79
C PRO A 63 -1.21 -1.53 -0.58
N PRO A 64 -0.18 -1.20 0.25
CA PRO A 64 0.25 0.19 0.41
C PRO A 64 0.88 0.78 -0.86
N LEU A 65 1.65 -0.01 -1.63
CA LEU A 65 2.19 0.46 -2.92
C LEU A 65 1.08 0.76 -3.94
N TYR A 66 0.03 -0.06 -3.98
CA TYR A 66 -1.13 0.19 -4.83
C TYR A 66 -1.83 1.50 -4.46
N PHE A 67 -2.00 1.76 -3.16
CA PHE A 67 -2.58 3.02 -2.70
C PHE A 67 -1.77 4.23 -3.20
N VAL A 68 -0.45 4.20 -3.04
CA VAL A 68 0.44 5.28 -3.51
C VAL A 68 0.32 5.47 -5.01
N TRP A 69 0.37 4.38 -5.78
CA TRP A 69 0.23 4.43 -7.23
C TRP A 69 -1.06 5.12 -7.68
N GLN A 70 -2.17 4.88 -7.00
CA GLN A 70 -3.47 5.41 -7.39
C GLN A 70 -3.72 6.84 -6.88
N ALA A 71 -3.37 7.12 -5.62
CA ALA A 71 -3.86 8.30 -4.93
C ALA A 71 -2.80 9.38 -4.68
N HIS A 72 -1.49 9.06 -4.75
CA HIS A 72 -0.46 10.01 -4.35
C HIS A 72 -0.43 11.26 -5.26
N PRO A 73 -0.37 12.49 -4.72
CA PRO A 73 -0.43 13.72 -5.51
C PRO A 73 0.80 13.91 -6.43
N ASN A 74 1.96 13.41 -6.01
CA ASN A 74 3.19 13.46 -6.81
C ASN A 74 3.27 12.31 -7.83
N ASN A 75 3.30 12.66 -9.12
CA ASN A 75 3.39 11.71 -10.25
C ASN A 75 4.61 10.80 -10.20
N LEU A 76 5.78 11.30 -9.78
CA LEU A 76 7.00 10.50 -9.71
C LEU A 76 6.87 9.38 -8.68
N LEU A 77 6.21 9.66 -7.55
CA LEU A 77 5.96 8.65 -6.52
C LEU A 77 4.92 7.63 -6.98
N ARG A 78 3.91 8.05 -7.76
CA ARG A 78 2.96 7.13 -8.40
C ARG A 78 3.67 6.15 -9.34
N GLU A 79 4.52 6.66 -10.23
CA GLU A 79 5.29 5.82 -11.15
C GLU A 79 6.26 4.89 -10.42
N ARG A 80 6.91 5.39 -9.37
CA ARG A 80 7.82 4.59 -8.56
C ARG A 80 7.10 3.43 -7.88
N ALA A 81 5.94 3.70 -7.28
CA ALA A 81 5.11 2.67 -6.67
C ALA A 81 4.65 1.63 -7.69
N HIS A 82 4.23 2.06 -8.89
CA HIS A 82 3.87 1.14 -9.98
C HIS A 82 5.05 0.23 -10.39
N LYS A 83 6.25 0.78 -10.53
CA LYS A 83 7.47 0.00 -10.82
C LYS A 83 7.80 -0.99 -9.70
N ALA A 84 7.63 -0.59 -8.44
CA ALA A 84 7.83 -1.48 -7.30
C ALA A 84 6.81 -2.63 -7.31
N LEU A 85 5.53 -2.36 -7.59
CA LEU A 85 4.50 -3.40 -7.74
C LEU A 85 4.84 -4.43 -8.80
N ALA A 86 5.34 -4.00 -9.96
CA ALA A 86 5.78 -4.89 -11.03
C ALA A 86 6.98 -5.78 -10.65
N LYS A 87 7.76 -5.40 -9.64
CA LYS A 87 8.90 -6.18 -9.14
C LYS A 87 8.55 -7.12 -7.98
N ILE A 88 7.57 -6.76 -7.15
CA ILE A 88 7.17 -7.55 -5.98
C ILE A 88 6.09 -8.57 -6.34
N GLY A 89 5.15 -8.20 -7.21
CA GLY A 89 3.98 -9.01 -7.52
C GLY A 89 3.75 -9.20 -9.02
N ASN A 90 2.71 -9.96 -9.33
CA ASN A 90 2.22 -10.07 -10.70
C ASN A 90 1.31 -8.88 -11.01
N ILE A 91 1.86 -7.87 -11.69
CA ILE A 91 1.12 -6.63 -11.99
C ILE A 91 -0.22 -6.91 -12.69
N LYS A 92 -0.29 -7.92 -13.56
CA LYS A 92 -1.54 -8.30 -14.24
C LYS A 92 -2.59 -8.85 -13.29
N GLU A 93 -2.16 -9.57 -12.25
CA GLU A 93 -3.07 -10.06 -11.21
C GLU A 93 -3.58 -8.90 -10.35
N ILE A 94 -2.69 -7.98 -9.98
CA ILE A 94 -3.05 -6.77 -9.22
C ILE A 94 -4.08 -5.96 -10.00
N GLU A 95 -3.79 -5.64 -11.28
CA GLU A 95 -4.70 -4.93 -12.16
C GLU A 95 -6.05 -5.64 -12.28
N LYS A 96 -6.06 -6.97 -12.42
CA LYS A 96 -7.29 -7.77 -12.46
C LYS A 96 -8.09 -7.68 -11.16
N ILE A 97 -7.42 -7.76 -10.01
CA ILE A 97 -8.06 -7.67 -8.69
C ILE A 97 -8.70 -6.29 -8.49
N THR A 98 -8.04 -5.23 -8.98
CA THR A 98 -8.44 -3.84 -8.77
C THR A 98 -9.24 -3.24 -9.92
N ALA A 99 -9.46 -3.97 -11.01
CA ALA A 99 -10.18 -3.50 -12.18
C ALA A 99 -11.59 -3.04 -11.82
N GLY A 100 -11.93 -1.79 -12.21
CA GLY A 100 -13.24 -1.20 -11.97
C GLY A 100 -13.56 -0.86 -10.51
N LYS A 101 -12.59 -0.98 -9.60
CA LYS A 101 -12.75 -0.66 -8.18
C LYS A 101 -12.30 0.76 -7.87
N SER A 102 -12.89 1.35 -6.83
CA SER A 102 -12.30 2.54 -6.20
C SER A 102 -10.92 2.20 -5.62
N THR A 103 -10.09 3.21 -5.35
CA THR A 103 -8.79 2.98 -4.70
C THR A 103 -8.95 2.22 -3.38
N GLU A 104 -9.96 2.58 -2.58
CA GLU A 104 -10.22 1.97 -1.27
C GLU A 104 -10.65 0.50 -1.42
N ASP A 105 -11.59 0.22 -2.33
CA ASP A 105 -12.04 -1.15 -2.62
C ASP A 105 -10.93 -2.01 -3.24
N GLY A 106 -10.06 -1.40 -4.04
CA GLY A 106 -8.87 -2.03 -4.59
C GLY A 106 -7.89 -2.42 -3.50
N VAL A 107 -7.57 -1.51 -2.57
CA VAL A 107 -6.73 -1.77 -1.41
C VAL A 107 -7.32 -2.89 -0.54
N LYS A 108 -8.63 -2.85 -0.26
CA LYS A 108 -9.31 -3.88 0.53
C LYS A 108 -9.22 -5.26 -0.13
N ALA A 109 -9.47 -5.35 -1.44
CA ALA A 109 -9.36 -6.61 -2.16
C ALA A 109 -7.92 -7.16 -2.21
N LEU A 110 -6.92 -6.27 -2.32
CA LEU A 110 -5.51 -6.65 -2.23
C LEU A 110 -5.13 -7.09 -0.82
N LEU A 111 -5.68 -6.47 0.22
CA LEU A 111 -5.54 -6.88 1.61
C LEU A 111 -6.13 -8.27 1.87
N GLU A 112 -7.31 -8.58 1.34
CA GLU A 112 -7.90 -9.91 1.45
C GLU A 112 -7.04 -10.96 0.73
N LYS A 113 -6.44 -10.60 -0.42
CA LYS A 113 -5.61 -11.52 -1.21
C LYS A 113 -4.21 -11.73 -0.62
N TYR A 114 -3.53 -10.66 -0.24
CA TYR A 114 -2.10 -10.64 0.11
C TYR A 114 -1.84 -10.37 1.59
N GLY A 115 -2.86 -9.98 2.36
CA GLY A 115 -2.79 -9.77 3.81
C GLY A 115 -2.91 -11.05 4.62
N HIS A 116 -3.48 -12.12 4.06
CA HIS A 116 -3.51 -13.43 4.70
C HIS A 116 -2.32 -14.28 4.23
N TYR A 117 -1.22 -14.26 4.98
CA TYR A 117 -0.24 -15.34 4.89
C TYR A 117 -0.87 -16.60 5.52
N ARG A 118 -1.35 -17.51 4.67
CA ARG A 118 -1.62 -18.89 5.11
C ARG A 118 -0.29 -19.50 5.57
N GLN A 119 -0.28 -20.01 6.79
CA GLN A 119 0.68 -21.01 7.25
C GLN A 119 0.60 -22.26 6.37
#